data_AF-A0A7W4GNX1-F1
#
_entry.id   AF-A0A7W4GNX1-F1
#
_cell.length_a   1.000
_cell.length_b   1.000
_cell.length_c   1.000
_cell.angle_alpha   90.00
_cell.angle_beta   90.00
_cell.angle_gamma   90.00
#
_symmetry.space_group_name_H-M   'P 1'
#
loop_
_entity.id
_entity.type
_entity.pdbx_description
1 polymer ?
#
loop_
_entity_poly.entity_id
_entity_poly.type
_entity_poly.pdbx_seq_one_letter_code
_entity_poly.pdbx_strand_id
1 'polypeptide(L)' 'MRFLKLKEVMQKTALSRSAIYRKMNDNNFPQSINLGDRSVAWVDKEVDEWMEACLGDRGVRER' A
#
# COMPACT_ATOMS: atom_id res chain seq x y z
N MET A 1 7.07 13.69 5.03
CA MET A 1 7.24 12.31 4.53
C MET A 1 7.50 11.39 5.71
N ARG A 2 6.67 10.36 5.90
CA ARG A 2 6.77 9.37 6.98
C ARG A 2 6.89 7.97 6.36
N PHE A 3 7.61 7.10 7.04
CA PHE A 3 7.65 5.67 6.71
C PHE A 3 6.63 4.92 7.57
N LEU A 4 5.85 4.05 6.94
CA LEU A 4 4.87 3.19 7.58
C LEU A 4 5.45 1.79 7.73
N LYS A 5 5.30 1.19 8.91
CA LYS A 5 5.54 -0.25 9.09
C LYS A 5 4.35 -1.06 8.58
N LEU A 6 4.55 -2.35 8.35
CA LEU A 6 3.51 -3.27 7.87
C LEU A 6 2.20 -3.17 8.70
N LYS A 7 2.30 -3.03 10.03
CA LYS A 7 1.15 -2.88 10.92
C LYS A 7 0.34 -1.60 10.63
N GLU A 8 1.03 -0.49 10.36
CA GLU A 8 0.38 0.78 10.01
C GLU A 8 -0.24 0.71 8.62
N VAL A 9 0.44 0.09 7.65
CA VAL A 9 -0.12 -0.13 6.31
C VAL A 9 -1.39 -0.98 6.37
N MET A 10 -1.40 -2.07 7.15
CA MET A 10 -2.60 -2.90 7.33
C MET A 10 -3.75 -2.10 7.95
N GLN A 11 -3.47 -1.25 8.95
CA GLN A 11 -4.49 -0.40 9.57
C GLN A 11 -5.02 0.66 8.60
N LYS A 12 -4.14 1.27 7.81
CA LYS A 12 -4.47 2.35 6.88
C LYS A 12 -5.26 1.85 5.67
N THR A 13 -4.86 0.71 5.10
CA THR A 13 -5.46 0.15 3.87
C THR A 13 -6.59 -0.85 4.14
N ALA A 14 -6.81 -1.23 5.40
CA ALA A 14 -7.71 -2.32 5.81
C ALA A 14 -7.41 -3.68 5.13
N LEU A 15 -6.23 -3.84 4.55
CA LEU A 15 -5.80 -5.09 3.92
C LEU A 15 -5.06 -5.99 4.91
N SER A 16 -5.23 -7.30 4.73
CA SER A 16 -4.41 -8.29 5.43
C SER A 16 -2.98 -8.29 4.88
N ARG A 17 -2.03 -8.74 5.70
CA ARG A 17 -0.62 -8.93 5.30
C ARG A 17 -0.49 -9.68 3.97
N SER A 18 -1.19 -10.79 3.81
CA SER A 18 -1.15 -11.60 2.59
C SER A 18 -1.71 -10.86 1.37
N ALA A 19 -2.79 -10.09 1.55
CA ALA A 19 -3.35 -9.28 0.49
C ALA A 19 -2.39 -8.17 0.04
N ILE A 20 -1.67 -7.54 0.97
CA ILE A 20 -0.64 -6.55 0.66
C ILE A 20 0.45 -7.19 -0.21
N TYR A 21 1.06 -8.30 0.23
CA TYR A 21 2.12 -8.97 -0.54
C TYR A 21 1.62 -9.50 -1.89
N ARG A 22 0.38 -9.98 -1.97
CA ARG A 22 -0.22 -10.40 -3.25
C ARG A 22 -0.33 -9.21 -4.21
N LYS A 23 -0.91 -8.09 -3.75
CA LYS A 23 -1.04 -6.89 -4.59
C LYS A 23 0.32 -6.30 -4.99
N MET A 24 1.34 -6.41 -4.14
CA MET A 24 2.71 -6.06 -4.52
C MET A 24 3.23 -6.91 -5.66
N ASN A 25 3.02 -8.24 -5.58
CA ASN A 25 3.41 -9.17 -6.62
C ASN A 25 2.67 -8.88 -7.93
N ASP A 26 1.41 -8.46 -7.84
CA ASP A 26 0.59 -8.05 -8.97
C ASP A 26 0.92 -6.62 -9.48
N ASN A 27 1.96 -5.97 -8.95
CA ASN A 27 2.34 -4.56 -9.23
C ASN A 27 1.21 -3.55 -8.99
N ASN A 28 0.23 -3.91 -8.17
CA ASN A 28 -0.98 -3.16 -7.91
C ASN A 28 -1.00 -2.57 -6.49
N PHE A 29 0.16 -2.43 -5.88
CA PHE A 29 0.41 -1.82 -4.56
C PHE A 29 1.86 -1.31 -4.47
N PRO A 30 2.15 -0.23 -3.71
CA PRO A 30 3.51 0.30 -3.53
C PRO A 30 4.49 -0.73 -2.98
N GLN A 31 5.71 -0.76 -3.52
CA GLN A 31 6.76 -1.68 -3.05
C GLN A 31 7.30 -1.25 -1.69
N SER A 32 7.73 -2.21 -0.89
CA SER A 32 8.37 -1.90 0.39
C SER A 32 9.83 -1.48 0.21
N ILE A 33 10.24 -0.43 0.91
CA ILE A 33 11.62 0.02 1.02
C ILE A 33 12.31 -0.73 2.17
N ASN A 34 13.48 -1.29 1.88
CA ASN A 34 14.32 -1.91 2.90
C ASN A 34 15.10 -0.81 3.67
N LEU A 35 14.86 -0.70 4.97
CA LEU A 35 15.51 0.26 5.87
C LEU A 35 16.70 -0.36 6.63
N GLY A 36 17.07 -1.61 6.35
CA GLY A 36 18.19 -2.33 6.97
C GLY A 36 17.83 -3.74 7.40
N ASP A 37 18.74 -4.39 8.15
CA ASP A 37 18.83 -5.84 8.41
C ASP A 37 17.53 -6.64 8.52
N ARG A 38 16.47 -6.09 9.13
CA ARG A 38 15.17 -6.77 9.28
C ARG A 38 13.96 -5.84 9.19
N SER A 39 14.13 -4.63 8.69
CA SER A 39 13.06 -3.62 8.69
C SER A 39 12.67 -3.21 7.28
N VAL A 40 11.42 -3.47 6.93
CA VAL A 40 10.79 -2.96 5.70
C VAL A 40 9.75 -1.92 6.05
N ALA A 41 9.62 -0.90 5.21
CA ALA A 41 8.64 0.16 5.38
C ALA A 41 8.09 0.63 4.04
N TRP A 42 6.99 1.38 4.11
CA TRP A 42 6.33 1.99 2.95
C TRP A 42 6.37 3.50 3.07
N VAL A 43 6.41 4.20 1.95
CA VAL A 43 6.22 5.65 1.98
C VAL A 43 4.74 5.93 2.19
N ASP A 44 4.44 6.70 3.23
CA ASP A 44 3.07 7.08 3.58
C ASP A 44 2.30 7.69 2.40
N LYS A 45 2.97 8.57 1.64
CA LYS A 45 2.43 9.22 0.46
C LYS A 45 2.06 8.23 -0.66
N GLU A 46 2.92 7.25 -0.95
CA GLU A 46 2.63 6.26 -1.99
C GLU A 46 1.41 5.39 -1.64
N VAL A 47 1.24 5.09 -0.34
CA VAL A 47 0.07 4.35 0.15
C VAL A 47 -1.20 5.21 0.03
N ASP A 48 -1.12 6.50 0.32
CA ASP A 48 -2.24 7.45 0.09
C ASP A 48 -2.61 7.54 -1.39
N GLU A 49 -1.62 7.77 -2.26
CA GLU A 49 -1.82 7.87 -3.71
C GLU A 49 -2.45 6.57 -4.27
N TRP A 50 -2.05 5.41 -3.75
CA TRP A 50 -2.68 4.13 -4.10
C TRP A 50 -4.14 4.04 -3.64
N MET A 51 -4.47 4.50 -2.44
CA MET A 51 -5.86 4.50 -1.95
C MET A 51 -6.74 5.44 -2.79
N GLU A 52 -6.22 6.62 -3.14
CA GLU A 52 -6.89 7.56 -4.03
C GLU A 52 -7.13 6.95 -5.41
N ALA A 53 -6.14 6.25 -5.98
CA ALA A 53 -6.31 5.52 -7.23
C ALA A 53 -7.39 4.41 -7.14
N CYS A 54 -7.45 3.67 -6.03
CA CYS A 54 -8.50 2.69 -5.79
C CYS A 54 -9.91 3.32 -5.69
N LEU A 55 -10.01 4.52 -5.11
CA LEU A 55 -11.26 5.29 -5.07
C LEU A 55 -11.64 5.81 -6.46
N GLY A 56 -10.67 6.27 -7.24
CA GLY A 56 -10.86 6.70 -8.62
C GLY A 56 -11.37 5.58 -9.52
N ASP A 57 -10.79 4.38 -9.43
CA ASP A 57 -11.23 3.21 -10.20
C ASP A 57 -12.69 2.81 -9.89
N ARG A 58 -13.12 2.97 -8.62
CA ARG A 58 -14.51 2.76 -8.22
C ARG A 58 -15.48 3.70 -8.96
N GLY A 59 -15.06 4.94 -9.23
CA GLY A 59 -15.86 5.93 -9.95
C GLY A 59 -15.90 5.73 -11.48
N VAL A 60 -15.00 4.93 -12.05
CA VAL A 60 -14.94 4.69 -13.51
C VAL A 60 -15.90 3.60 -13.97
N ARG A 61 -16.39 2.75 -13.05
CA ARG A 61 -17.36 1.69 -13.38
C ARG A 61 -18.82 2.17 -13.55
N GLU A 62 -19.09 3.46 -13.35
CA GLU A 62 -20.36 4.11 -13.68
C GLU A 62 -20.22 4.92 -14.97
N ARG A 63 -20.09 4.24 -16.13
CA ARG A 63 -20.48 4.75 -17.44
C ARG A 63 -20.94 3.63 -18.36
#